data_AF-A0A2W5E9R5-F1
#
_entry.id   AF-A0A2W5E9R5-F1
#
_cell.length_a   1.000
_cell.length_b   1.000
_cell.length_c   1.000
_cell.angle_alpha   90.00
_cell.angle_beta   90.00
_cell.angle_gamma   90.00
#
_symmetry.space_group_name_H-M   'P 1'
#
loop_
_entity.id
_entity.type
_entity.pdbx_description
1 polymer ?
#
loop_
_entity_poly.entity_id
_entity_poly.type
_entity_poly.pdbx_seq_one_letter_code
_entity_poly.pdbx_strand_id
1 'polypeptide(L)'
;TLQNYSNVKYVVQNDKGKKQTKIEVVLPFQLPVSMVKLFVKKDFDYFRTVSVDYVLDSFRTEKGWRYEYSPLSSGALNSKSDNALYAQNTIAQKLLITVDNMDNRPLGIDSLTVAGYPYKLVGYFVDSTAQFVMCYGNTSIGMPQYDIDHFKNELPENIATLSLGEELKLSANKSQSGPTTSLNKVWLWVVMIVLILLLGFFAFKMMKKTDAQ
;
A
#
# COMPACT_ATOMS: atom_id res chain seq x y z
N THR A 1 2.70 13.16 19.28
CA THR A 1 2.00 14.41 18.92
C THR A 1 1.70 14.42 17.45
N LEU A 2 0.72 15.22 17.03
CA LEU A 2 0.35 15.36 15.61
C LEU A 2 1.52 15.98 14.83
N GLN A 3 1.80 15.46 13.63
CA GLN A 3 2.87 15.96 12.75
C GLN A 3 2.33 16.31 11.37
N ASN A 4 2.74 17.46 10.85
CA ASN A 4 2.37 17.94 9.52
C ASN A 4 3.19 17.21 8.44
N TYR A 5 2.54 16.83 7.36
CA TYR A 5 3.21 16.20 6.22
C TYR A 5 3.81 17.23 5.26
N SER A 6 5.00 16.93 4.77
CA SER A 6 5.70 17.69 3.73
C SER A 6 5.40 17.12 2.34
N ASN A 7 5.65 17.92 1.29
CA ASN A 7 5.48 17.52 -0.11
C ASN A 7 4.05 17.09 -0.49
N VAL A 8 3.05 17.62 0.22
CA VAL A 8 1.63 17.45 -0.12
C VAL A 8 1.32 18.26 -1.37
N LYS A 9 0.80 17.59 -2.40
CA LYS A 9 0.37 18.25 -3.65
C LYS A 9 -1.14 18.42 -3.62
N TYR A 10 -1.64 19.51 -4.18
CA TYR A 10 -3.07 19.71 -4.32
C TYR A 10 -3.44 20.50 -5.57
N VAL A 11 -4.66 20.27 -6.05
CA VAL A 11 -5.26 20.98 -7.19
C VAL A 11 -6.65 21.44 -6.78
N VAL A 12 -6.94 22.72 -7.03
CA VAL A 12 -8.24 23.33 -6.74
C VAL A 12 -9.04 23.48 -8.04
N GLN A 13 -10.27 22.99 -8.05
CA GLN A 13 -11.18 23.08 -9.18
C GLN A 13 -12.55 23.58 -8.72
N ASN A 14 -13.13 24.52 -9.46
CA ASN A 14 -14.45 25.07 -9.16
C ASN A 14 -15.48 24.46 -10.11
N ASP A 15 -16.40 23.68 -9.55
CA ASP A 15 -17.54 23.13 -10.27
C ASP A 15 -18.74 24.06 -10.11
N LYS A 16 -18.92 24.95 -11.10
CA LYS A 16 -20.04 25.91 -11.11
C LYS A 16 -21.39 25.21 -11.22
N GLY A 17 -21.47 24.08 -11.91
CA GLY A 17 -22.72 23.33 -12.09
C GLY A 17 -23.21 22.74 -10.78
N LYS A 18 -22.29 22.22 -9.97
CA LYS A 18 -22.59 21.69 -8.62
C LYS A 18 -22.49 22.70 -7.50
N LYS A 19 -22.12 23.96 -7.80
CA LYS A 19 -21.89 25.03 -6.81
C LYS A 19 -20.86 24.63 -5.75
N GLN A 20 -19.81 23.93 -6.15
CA GLN A 20 -18.82 23.36 -5.24
C GLN A 20 -17.40 23.72 -5.65
N THR A 21 -16.52 23.82 -4.66
CA THR A 21 -15.07 23.82 -4.89
C THR A 21 -14.52 22.48 -4.45
N LYS A 22 -13.81 21.82 -5.35
CA LYS A 22 -13.14 20.54 -5.12
C LYS A 22 -11.65 20.76 -5.01
N ILE A 23 -11.05 20.21 -3.97
CA ILE A 23 -9.61 20.25 -3.74
C ILE A 23 -9.14 18.80 -3.71
N GLU A 24 -8.48 18.38 -4.77
CA GLU A 24 -7.85 17.06 -4.84
C GLU A 24 -6.47 17.16 -4.20
N VAL A 25 -6.22 16.33 -3.18
CA VAL A 25 -4.98 16.32 -2.41
C VAL A 25 -4.29 14.97 -2.57
N VAL A 26 -2.99 14.99 -2.82
CA VAL A 26 -2.16 13.79 -2.98
C VAL A 26 -0.97 13.87 -2.02
N LEU A 27 -0.90 12.89 -1.12
CA LEU A 27 0.20 12.66 -0.20
C LEU A 27 1.33 11.87 -0.91
N PRO A 28 2.60 12.05 -0.50
CA PRO A 28 3.72 11.37 -1.15
C PRO A 28 3.66 9.84 -1.02
N PHE A 29 3.10 9.35 0.09
CA PHE A 29 2.90 7.93 0.40
C PHE A 29 1.52 7.73 1.05
N GLN A 30 1.14 6.48 1.30
CA GLN A 30 0.01 6.18 2.19
C GLN A 30 0.41 6.54 3.61
N LEU A 31 -0.27 7.53 4.19
CA LEU A 31 0.04 8.07 5.52
C LEU A 31 -1.21 8.10 6.38
N PRO A 32 -1.09 7.96 7.71
CA PRO A 32 -2.20 8.13 8.63
C PRO A 32 -2.71 9.58 8.62
N VAL A 33 -3.93 9.84 8.18
CA VAL A 33 -4.52 11.17 8.21
C VAL A 33 -5.42 11.29 9.44
N SER A 34 -5.16 12.30 10.28
CA SER A 34 -5.99 12.60 11.45
C SER A 34 -6.47 14.06 11.47
N MET A 35 -5.89 14.94 10.64
CA MET A 35 -6.30 16.32 10.53
C MET A 35 -6.04 16.86 9.12
N VAL A 36 -6.99 17.66 8.62
CA VAL A 36 -6.83 18.49 7.42
C VAL A 36 -7.17 19.93 7.78
N LYS A 37 -6.29 20.87 7.46
CA LYS A 37 -6.47 22.29 7.72
C LYS A 37 -6.40 23.08 6.42
N LEU A 38 -7.38 23.96 6.21
CA LEU A 38 -7.43 24.83 5.02
C LEU A 38 -7.09 26.27 5.39
N PHE A 39 -6.14 26.86 4.67
CA PHE A 39 -5.84 28.28 4.75
C PHE A 39 -6.55 28.98 3.60
N VAL A 40 -7.59 29.74 3.94
CA VAL A 40 -8.41 30.48 2.99
C VAL A 40 -7.96 31.95 2.99
N LYS A 41 -7.89 32.53 1.80
CA LYS A 41 -7.59 33.94 1.61
C LYS A 41 -8.64 34.81 2.29
N LYS A 42 -8.20 35.63 3.25
CA LYS A 42 -9.08 36.46 4.10
C LYS A 42 -9.50 37.76 3.42
N ASP A 43 -10.14 37.65 2.27
CA ASP A 43 -10.63 38.82 1.52
C ASP A 43 -12.02 39.31 2.00
N PHE A 44 -12.77 38.46 2.72
CA PHE A 44 -14.13 38.73 3.19
C PHE A 44 -14.56 37.71 4.26
N ASP A 45 -15.65 38.01 4.97
CA ASP A 45 -16.26 37.05 5.90
C ASP A 45 -17.03 35.94 5.17
N TYR A 46 -16.82 34.70 5.61
CA TYR A 46 -17.44 33.54 4.98
C TYR A 46 -17.85 32.50 6.02
N PHE A 47 -18.84 31.69 5.64
CA PHE A 47 -19.25 30.48 6.32
C PHE A 47 -19.64 29.43 5.27
N ARG A 48 -18.98 28.28 5.24
CA ARG A 48 -19.19 27.20 4.27
C ARG A 48 -19.21 25.86 4.97
N THR A 49 -20.00 24.92 4.48
CA THR A 49 -19.82 23.50 4.85
C THR A 49 -18.69 22.90 4.03
N VAL A 50 -17.98 21.97 4.64
CA VAL A 50 -16.86 21.26 4.01
C VAL A 50 -16.92 19.78 4.38
N SER A 51 -16.65 18.92 3.40
CA SER A 51 -16.41 17.50 3.61
C SER A 51 -15.02 17.12 3.12
N VAL A 52 -14.43 16.14 3.77
CA VAL A 52 -13.17 15.49 3.38
C VAL A 52 -13.48 14.03 3.20
N ASP A 53 -13.25 13.54 2.00
CA ASP A 53 -13.33 12.13 1.65
C ASP A 53 -11.92 11.62 1.32
N TYR A 54 -11.69 10.32 1.49
CA TYR A 54 -10.45 9.67 1.05
C TYR A 54 -10.75 8.59 0.02
N VAL A 55 -9.78 8.33 -0.85
CA VAL A 55 -9.87 7.24 -1.84
C VAL A 55 -9.67 5.91 -1.12
N LEU A 56 -10.69 5.05 -1.16
CA LEU A 56 -10.67 3.71 -0.58
C LEU A 56 -10.09 2.70 -1.57
N ASP A 57 -10.55 2.76 -2.83
CA ASP A 57 -10.04 1.93 -3.92
C ASP A 57 -10.07 2.70 -5.26
N SER A 58 -9.33 2.19 -6.24
CA SER A 58 -9.32 2.71 -7.60
C SER A 58 -9.33 1.59 -8.61
N PHE A 59 -10.17 1.71 -9.63
CA PHE A 59 -10.28 0.73 -10.70
C PHE A 59 -10.23 1.39 -12.07
N ARG A 60 -9.64 0.68 -13.03
CA ARG A 60 -9.49 1.16 -14.40
C ARG A 60 -10.73 0.82 -15.22
N THR A 61 -11.29 1.82 -15.87
CA THR A 61 -12.36 1.66 -16.87
C THR A 61 -11.86 2.09 -18.25
N GLU A 62 -12.60 1.75 -19.30
CA GLU A 62 -12.33 2.21 -20.67
C GLU A 62 -12.28 3.75 -20.78
N LYS A 63 -12.99 4.45 -19.88
CA LYS A 63 -13.05 5.92 -19.81
C LYS A 63 -12.01 6.53 -18.87
N GLY A 64 -11.12 5.72 -18.30
CA GLY A 64 -10.08 6.15 -17.37
C GLY A 64 -10.23 5.57 -15.96
N TRP A 65 -9.44 6.10 -15.02
CA TRP A 65 -9.48 5.71 -13.62
C TRP A 65 -10.77 6.19 -12.94
N ARG A 66 -11.41 5.30 -12.19
CA ARG A 66 -12.46 5.63 -11.24
C ARG A 66 -11.96 5.40 -9.82
N TYR A 67 -12.47 6.22 -8.92
CA TYR A 67 -12.10 6.21 -7.51
C TYR A 67 -13.36 5.99 -6.68
N GLU A 68 -13.27 5.08 -5.74
CA GLU A 68 -14.26 4.90 -4.68
C GLU A 68 -13.84 5.74 -3.48
N TYR A 69 -14.78 6.55 -2.98
CA TYR A 69 -14.53 7.50 -1.90
C TYR A 69 -15.29 7.07 -0.64
N SER A 70 -14.64 7.27 0.51
CA SER A 70 -15.23 7.07 1.83
C SER A 70 -15.07 8.35 2.66
N PRO A 71 -16.07 8.72 3.48
CA PRO A 71 -15.99 9.92 4.31
C PRO A 71 -14.87 9.81 5.35
N LEU A 72 -14.08 10.88 5.47
CA LEU A 72 -13.02 11.01 6.48
C LEU A 72 -13.44 11.95 7.61
N SER A 73 -13.93 13.14 7.26
CA SER A 73 -14.35 14.17 8.20
C SER A 73 -15.26 15.19 7.50
N SER A 74 -16.02 15.95 8.28
CA SER A 74 -16.82 17.06 7.79
C SER A 74 -16.89 18.16 8.85
N GLY A 75 -17.23 19.37 8.42
CA GLY A 75 -17.33 20.51 9.31
C GLY A 75 -17.71 21.80 8.59
N ALA A 76 -17.32 22.91 9.19
CA ALA A 76 -17.54 24.24 8.64
C ALA A 76 -16.23 25.00 8.49
N LEU A 77 -16.10 25.74 7.39
CA LEU A 77 -15.08 26.75 7.20
C LEU A 77 -15.67 28.11 7.52
N ASN A 78 -14.97 28.90 8.33
CA ASN A 78 -15.35 30.29 8.60
C ASN A 78 -14.14 31.21 8.76
N SER A 79 -14.34 32.50 8.48
CA SER A 79 -13.28 33.53 8.49
C SER A 79 -12.65 33.77 9.87
N LYS A 80 -13.31 33.30 10.95
CA LYS A 80 -12.94 33.56 12.35
C LYS A 80 -12.31 32.37 13.07
N SER A 81 -12.23 31.21 12.42
CA SER A 81 -11.66 29.98 13.00
C SER A 81 -10.36 29.60 12.32
N ASP A 82 -9.71 28.57 12.86
CA ASP A 82 -8.50 28.02 12.29
C ASP A 82 -8.75 27.11 11.07
N ASN A 83 -10.01 26.71 10.83
CA ASN A 83 -10.42 25.84 9.73
C ASN A 83 -9.70 24.48 9.73
N ALA A 84 -9.44 23.92 10.91
CA ALA A 84 -8.94 22.56 11.09
C ALA A 84 -10.10 21.56 11.23
N LEU A 85 -10.05 20.51 10.42
CA LEU A 85 -10.98 19.37 10.42
C LEU A 85 -10.24 18.16 10.98
N TYR A 86 -10.70 17.66 12.12
CA TYR A 86 -10.15 16.46 12.75
C TYR A 86 -10.92 15.22 12.30
N ALA A 87 -10.20 14.11 12.18
CA ALA A 87 -10.73 12.83 11.74
C ALA A 87 -10.24 11.71 12.66
N GLN A 88 -10.93 10.57 12.61
CA GLN A 88 -10.33 9.33 13.10
C GLN A 88 -9.08 9.01 12.26
N ASN A 89 -8.12 8.35 12.89
CA ASN A 89 -6.85 8.07 12.26
C ASN A 89 -7.02 7.04 11.12
N THR A 90 -6.89 7.49 9.87
CA THR A 90 -7.17 6.67 8.68
C THR A 90 -5.99 6.70 7.71
N ILE A 91 -5.50 5.54 7.27
CA ILE A 91 -4.44 5.47 6.27
C ILE A 91 -5.01 5.85 4.90
N ALA A 92 -4.48 6.92 4.32
CA ALA A 92 -4.90 7.40 3.00
C ALA A 92 -3.71 7.98 2.23
N GLN A 93 -3.81 8.00 0.90
CA GLN A 93 -2.86 8.71 0.03
C GLN A 93 -3.52 9.87 -0.72
N LYS A 94 -4.79 9.70 -1.11
CA LYS A 94 -5.54 10.70 -1.87
C LYS A 94 -6.75 11.14 -1.08
N LEU A 95 -6.95 12.44 -0.98
CA LEU A 95 -8.12 13.05 -0.34
C LEU A 95 -8.85 13.92 -1.37
N LEU A 96 -10.16 13.97 -1.24
CA LEU A 96 -11.02 14.91 -1.94
C LEU A 96 -11.70 15.78 -0.90
N ILE A 97 -11.39 17.06 -0.91
CA ILE A 97 -12.05 18.04 -0.05
C ILE A 97 -13.10 18.76 -0.89
N THR A 98 -14.34 18.77 -0.43
CA THR A 98 -15.44 19.45 -1.12
C THR A 98 -15.97 20.57 -0.23
N VAL A 99 -15.87 21.81 -0.72
CA VAL A 99 -16.47 22.99 -0.10
C VAL A 99 -17.75 23.33 -0.85
N ASP A 100 -18.87 23.39 -0.13
CA ASP A 100 -20.14 23.81 -0.71
C ASP A 100 -20.23 25.34 -0.74
N ASN A 101 -20.22 25.90 -1.95
CA ASN A 101 -20.28 27.35 -2.14
C ASN A 101 -21.73 27.86 -2.10
N MET A 102 -22.74 27.00 -2.28
CA MET A 102 -24.11 27.42 -2.51
C MET A 102 -24.15 28.54 -3.58
N ASP A 103 -24.88 29.64 -3.34
CA ASP A 103 -24.97 30.77 -4.28
C ASP A 103 -23.83 31.79 -4.17
N ASN A 104 -22.75 31.46 -3.48
CA ASN A 104 -21.67 32.41 -3.25
C ASN A 104 -20.48 32.16 -4.18
N ARG A 105 -19.61 33.17 -4.28
CA ARG A 105 -18.33 33.02 -4.99
C ARG A 105 -17.44 31.96 -4.31
N PRO A 106 -16.68 31.17 -5.10
CA PRO A 106 -15.67 30.27 -4.57
C PRO A 106 -14.68 30.96 -3.64
N LEU A 107 -14.24 30.24 -2.61
CA LEU A 107 -13.17 30.70 -1.72
C LEU A 107 -11.80 30.58 -2.40
N GLY A 108 -10.93 31.56 -2.19
CA GLY A 108 -9.52 31.46 -2.58
C GLY A 108 -8.78 30.59 -1.55
N ILE A 109 -8.21 29.46 -1.98
CA ILE A 109 -7.43 28.57 -1.12
C ILE A 109 -5.96 28.95 -1.23
N ASP A 110 -5.38 29.54 -0.17
CA ASP A 110 -3.98 29.94 -0.14
C ASP A 110 -3.07 28.72 -0.01
N SER A 111 -3.36 27.85 0.97
CA SER A 111 -2.64 26.61 1.19
C SER A 111 -3.47 25.61 2.01
N LEU A 112 -2.93 24.41 2.20
CA LEU A 112 -3.51 23.42 3.09
C LEU A 112 -2.42 22.69 3.87
N THR A 113 -2.80 22.11 4.99
CA THR A 113 -1.96 21.22 5.78
C THR A 113 -2.70 19.92 6.06
N VAL A 114 -2.03 18.80 5.81
CA VAL A 114 -2.49 17.48 6.23
C VAL A 114 -1.55 16.99 7.33
N ALA A 115 -2.11 16.43 8.39
CA ALA A 115 -1.34 15.97 9.52
C ALA A 115 -1.90 14.66 10.09
N GLY A 116 -1.02 13.94 10.78
CA GLY A 116 -1.35 12.67 11.41
C GLY A 116 -0.41 12.29 12.53
N TYR A 117 -0.72 11.20 13.21
CA TYR A 117 0.14 10.67 14.26
C TYR A 117 1.22 9.78 13.64
N PRO A 118 2.51 10.08 13.84
CA PRO A 118 3.58 9.23 13.34
C PRO A 118 3.57 7.89 14.07
N TYR A 119 3.69 6.79 13.33
CA TYR A 119 4.00 5.50 13.90
C TYR A 119 5.51 5.37 14.07
N LYS A 120 5.93 4.88 15.23
CA LYS A 120 7.33 4.59 15.54
C LYS A 120 7.47 3.10 15.80
N LEU A 121 8.50 2.48 15.24
CA LEU A 121 8.95 1.17 15.69
C LEU A 121 10.08 1.38 16.70
N VAL A 122 9.93 0.79 17.87
CA VAL A 122 10.92 0.81 18.95
C VAL A 122 11.30 -0.62 19.24
N GLY A 123 12.60 -0.88 19.36
CA GLY A 123 13.14 -2.20 19.67
C GLY A 123 14.36 -2.10 20.58
N TYR A 124 14.59 -3.14 21.37
CA TYR A 124 15.81 -3.31 22.14
C TYR A 124 16.86 -4.03 21.30
N PHE A 125 18.01 -3.38 21.10
CA PHE A 125 19.15 -3.93 20.38
C PHE A 125 20.25 -4.26 21.40
N VAL A 126 20.47 -5.56 21.65
CA VAL A 126 21.44 -6.04 22.65
C VAL A 126 22.88 -5.82 22.18
N ASP A 127 23.12 -6.02 20.89
CA ASP A 127 24.42 -5.81 20.25
C ASP A 127 24.36 -4.58 19.35
N SER A 128 25.06 -3.52 19.75
CA SER A 128 25.15 -2.27 18.99
C SER A 128 26.00 -2.37 17.72
N THR A 129 26.73 -3.47 17.53
CA THR A 129 27.58 -3.73 16.37
C THR A 129 26.93 -4.66 15.34
N ALA A 130 25.83 -5.31 15.71
CA ALA A 130 25.10 -6.21 14.83
C ALA A 130 24.35 -5.46 13.73
N GLN A 131 24.28 -6.07 12.54
CA GLN A 131 23.46 -5.59 11.43
C GLN A 131 22.06 -6.18 11.53
N PHE A 132 21.07 -5.31 11.71
CA PHE A 132 19.66 -5.70 11.75
C PHE A 132 18.99 -5.39 10.42
N VAL A 133 18.11 -6.29 9.98
CA VAL A 133 17.29 -6.10 8.78
C VAL A 133 15.81 -6.07 9.17
N MET A 134 15.07 -5.11 8.62
CA MET A 134 13.62 -5.04 8.75
C MET A 134 12.99 -5.71 7.54
N CYS A 135 12.25 -6.80 7.76
CA CYS A 135 11.47 -7.47 6.73
C CYS A 135 9.98 -7.15 6.91
N TYR A 136 9.27 -6.85 5.82
CA TYR A 136 7.84 -6.55 5.83
C TYR A 136 7.13 -7.13 4.61
N GLY A 137 5.78 -7.15 4.64
CA GLY A 137 4.94 -7.60 3.52
C GLY A 137 4.49 -9.06 3.58
N ASN A 138 4.88 -9.83 4.59
CA ASN A 138 4.39 -11.20 4.78
C ASN A 138 3.13 -11.21 5.67
N THR A 139 1.97 -11.42 5.06
CA THR A 139 0.66 -11.45 5.75
C THR A 139 0.38 -12.76 6.49
N SER A 140 1.23 -13.78 6.32
CA SER A 140 1.07 -15.09 6.97
C SER A 140 1.80 -15.22 8.30
N ILE A 141 2.59 -14.21 8.71
CA ILE A 141 3.32 -14.23 9.97
C ILE A 141 2.42 -13.69 11.09
N GLY A 142 2.33 -14.43 12.20
CA GLY A 142 1.62 -13.99 13.40
C GLY A 142 2.35 -12.86 14.13
N MET A 143 1.61 -12.08 14.93
CA MET A 143 2.21 -11.03 15.76
C MET A 143 3.21 -11.65 16.74
N PRO A 144 4.46 -11.15 16.82
CA PRO A 144 5.43 -11.67 17.77
C PRO A 144 5.06 -11.24 19.20
N GLN A 145 5.37 -12.09 20.17
CA GLN A 145 5.22 -11.80 21.59
C GLN A 145 6.60 -11.49 22.18
N TYR A 146 6.83 -10.22 22.52
CA TYR A 146 8.08 -9.73 23.08
C TYR A 146 7.85 -9.08 24.44
N ASP A 147 8.84 -9.18 25.32
CA ASP A 147 8.77 -8.59 26.66
C ASP A 147 8.56 -7.07 26.63
N ILE A 148 9.11 -6.37 25.63
CA ILE A 148 8.96 -4.91 25.46
C ILE A 148 7.50 -4.44 25.42
N ASP A 149 6.56 -5.32 25.04
CA ASP A 149 5.13 -5.00 25.02
C ASP A 149 4.57 -4.73 26.43
N HIS A 150 5.14 -5.37 27.46
CA HIS A 150 4.77 -5.21 28.87
C HIS A 150 5.39 -3.97 29.51
N PHE A 151 6.45 -3.40 28.94
CA PHE A 151 7.24 -2.31 29.53
C PHE A 151 7.15 -0.99 28.75
N LYS A 152 6.05 -0.75 28.02
CA LYS A 152 5.85 0.47 27.20
C LYS A 152 6.02 1.79 27.99
N ASN A 153 5.67 1.79 29.27
CA ASN A 153 5.76 2.97 30.14
C ASN A 153 7.17 3.17 30.74
N GLU A 154 8.07 2.20 30.59
CA GLU A 154 9.44 2.22 31.12
C GLU A 154 10.47 2.52 30.03
N LEU A 155 10.01 2.87 28.81
CA LEU A 155 10.90 3.26 27.73
C LEU A 155 11.67 4.54 28.10
N PRO A 156 13.00 4.59 27.89
CA PRO A 156 13.78 5.80 28.11
C PRO A 156 13.24 6.98 27.30
N GLU A 157 13.28 8.19 27.86
CA GLU A 157 12.86 9.40 27.12
C GLU A 157 13.77 9.70 25.92
N ASN A 158 15.06 9.36 26.04
CA ASN A 158 16.07 9.55 25.00
C ASN A 158 16.32 8.24 24.23
N ILE A 159 15.45 7.94 23.26
CA ILE A 159 15.61 6.80 22.35
C ILE A 159 16.50 7.21 21.16
N ALA A 160 17.54 6.42 20.89
CA ALA A 160 18.39 6.63 19.72
C ALA A 160 17.57 6.47 18.42
N THR A 161 17.66 7.45 17.52
CA THR A 161 17.02 7.37 16.21
C THR A 161 17.94 6.64 15.24
N LEU A 162 17.43 5.58 14.62
CA LEU A 162 18.14 4.82 13.58
C LEU A 162 17.69 5.28 12.19
N SER A 163 18.64 5.36 11.26
CA SER A 163 18.35 5.52 9.83
C SER A 163 18.29 4.16 9.15
N LEU A 164 17.30 3.97 8.29
CA LEU A 164 17.24 2.78 7.43
C LEU A 164 18.26 2.90 6.30
N GLY A 165 18.83 1.76 5.90
CA GLY A 165 19.60 1.65 4.67
C GLY A 165 18.70 1.61 3.43
N GLU A 166 19.26 1.23 2.29
CA GLU A 166 18.50 1.07 1.05
C GLU A 166 17.50 -0.09 1.15
N GLU A 167 16.29 0.11 0.59
CA GLU A 167 15.27 -0.92 0.50
C GLU A 167 15.69 -1.98 -0.54
N LEU A 168 15.81 -3.23 -0.10
CA LEU A 168 16.10 -4.36 -0.97
C LEU A 168 14.84 -5.20 -1.20
N LYS A 169 14.43 -5.34 -2.45
CA LYS A 169 13.37 -6.29 -2.80
C LYS A 169 13.90 -7.70 -2.71
N LEU A 170 13.39 -8.46 -1.74
CA LEU A 170 13.60 -9.90 -1.67
C LEU A 170 12.89 -10.55 -2.86
N SER A 171 13.64 -10.90 -3.91
CA SER A 171 13.12 -11.79 -4.94
C SER A 171 12.74 -13.09 -4.24
N ALA A 172 11.50 -13.56 -4.44
CA ALA A 172 11.14 -14.91 -4.07
C ALA A 172 12.03 -15.85 -4.90
N ASN A 173 13.23 -16.15 -4.38
CA ASN A 173 13.91 -17.35 -4.77
C ASN A 173 12.89 -18.44 -4.49
N LYS A 174 12.33 -19.00 -5.58
CA LYS A 174 11.73 -20.32 -5.55
C LYS A 174 12.61 -21.09 -4.60
N SER A 175 12.06 -21.51 -3.46
CA SER A 175 12.74 -22.40 -2.55
C SER A 175 13.53 -23.35 -3.42
N GLN A 176 14.83 -23.48 -3.18
CA GLN A 176 15.57 -24.58 -3.77
C GLN A 176 14.85 -25.83 -3.27
N SER A 177 13.84 -26.25 -4.03
CA SER A 177 13.35 -27.60 -4.06
C SER A 177 14.63 -28.36 -4.29
N GLY A 178 15.12 -29.03 -3.25
CA GLY A 178 16.23 -29.97 -3.39
C GLY A 178 15.98 -30.83 -4.62
N PRO A 179 17.04 -31.30 -5.31
CA PRO A 179 16.94 -31.80 -6.67
C PRO A 179 15.80 -32.82 -6.77
N THR A 180 14.64 -32.37 -7.26
CA THR A 180 13.64 -33.28 -7.77
C THR A 180 14.33 -33.79 -9.01
N THR A 181 14.89 -34.99 -8.94
CA THR A 181 15.49 -35.70 -10.06
C THR A 181 14.45 -35.78 -11.16
N SER A 182 14.40 -34.75 -11.99
CA SER A 182 13.61 -34.71 -13.20
C SER A 182 14.39 -35.60 -14.16
N LEU A 183 14.15 -36.91 -14.08
CA LEU A 183 14.54 -37.81 -15.15
C LEU A 183 14.06 -37.18 -16.45
N ASN A 184 15.03 -36.88 -17.31
CA ASN A 184 14.82 -36.12 -18.53
C ASN A 184 13.71 -36.81 -19.35
N LYS A 185 12.67 -36.06 -19.76
CA LYS A 185 11.51 -36.58 -20.51
C LYS A 185 11.94 -37.37 -21.76
N VAL A 186 13.10 -37.03 -22.32
CA VAL A 186 13.75 -37.74 -23.44
C VAL A 186 14.19 -39.15 -23.06
N TRP A 187 14.71 -39.35 -21.85
CA TRP A 187 15.17 -40.66 -21.37
C TRP A 187 14.02 -41.67 -21.26
N LEU A 188 12.85 -41.19 -20.81
CA LEU A 188 11.63 -42.01 -20.74
C LEU A 188 11.18 -42.47 -22.13
N TRP A 189 11.28 -41.59 -23.13
CA TRP A 189 11.00 -41.93 -24.54
C TRP A 189 11.98 -42.94 -25.12
N VAL A 190 13.28 -42.81 -24.82
CA VAL A 190 14.30 -43.78 -25.25
C VAL A 190 13.98 -45.17 -24.69
N VAL A 191 13.64 -45.26 -23.40
CA VAL A 191 13.26 -46.54 -22.78
C VAL A 191 12.00 -47.12 -23.42
N MET A 192 11.00 -46.29 -23.75
CA MET A 192 9.82 -46.76 -24.48
C MET A 192 10.14 -47.33 -25.86
N ILE A 193 10.99 -46.64 -26.63
CA ILE A 193 11.40 -47.11 -27.98
C ILE A 193 12.15 -48.45 -27.87
N VAL A 194 13.05 -48.58 -26.90
CA VAL A 194 13.79 -49.82 -26.66
C VAL A 194 12.82 -50.97 -26.32
N LEU A 195 11.85 -50.74 -25.44
CA LEU A 195 10.83 -51.74 -25.09
C LEU A 195 10.00 -52.20 -26.30
N ILE A 196 9.58 -51.26 -27.16
CA ILE A 196 8.79 -51.57 -28.36
C ILE A 196 9.61 -52.40 -29.35
N LEU A 197 10.88 -52.04 -29.58
CA LEU A 197 11.78 -52.81 -30.45
C LEU A 197 12.02 -54.22 -29.93
N LEU A 198 12.19 -54.37 -28.61
CA LEU A 198 12.43 -55.65 -27.96
C LEU A 198 11.20 -56.56 -28.10
N LEU A 199 10.00 -56.04 -27.86
CA LEU A 199 8.74 -56.78 -28.06
C LEU A 199 8.53 -57.16 -29.54
N GLY A 200 8.77 -56.23 -30.47
CA GLY A 200 8.67 -56.49 -31.90
C GLY A 200 9.67 -57.55 -32.38
N PHE A 201 10.90 -57.52 -31.88
CA PHE A 201 11.93 -58.52 -32.18
C PHE A 201 11.54 -59.92 -31.69
N PHE A 202 11.03 -60.03 -30.47
CA PHE A 202 10.56 -61.31 -29.94
C PHE A 202 9.34 -61.85 -30.70
N ALA A 203 8.38 -61.00 -31.06
CA ALA A 203 7.25 -61.40 -31.89
C ALA A 203 7.72 -61.94 -33.26
N PHE A 204 8.65 -61.25 -33.92
CA PHE A 204 9.22 -61.71 -35.20
C PHE A 204 10.02 -63.02 -35.05
N LYS A 205 10.81 -63.15 -33.99
CA LYS A 205 11.57 -64.37 -33.68
C LYS A 205 10.66 -65.56 -33.39
N MET A 206 9.51 -65.34 -32.76
CA MET A 206 8.51 -66.40 -32.53
C MET A 206 7.85 -66.84 -33.84
N MET A 207 7.49 -65.91 -34.73
CA MET A 207 6.93 -66.27 -36.05
C MET A 207 7.93 -67.07 -36.91
N LYS A 208 9.23 -66.73 -36.87
CA LYS A 208 10.27 -67.48 -37.59
C LYS A 208 10.51 -68.90 -37.08
N LYS A 209 9.96 -69.28 -35.93
CA LYS A 209 10.05 -70.66 -35.39
C LYS A 209 8.86 -71.54 -35.75
N THR A 210 7.90 -71.05 -36.54
CA THR A 210 6.75 -71.82 -37.01
C THR A 210 6.91 -72.38 -38.43
N ASP A 211 7.97 -71.99 -39.15
CA ASP A 211 8.35 -72.60 -40.44
C ASP A 211 9.64 -73.43 -40.29
N ALA A 212 9.54 -74.49 -39.51
CA ALA A 212 10.50 -75.60 -39.48
C ALA A 212 9.79 -76.88 -39.00
N GLN A 213 8.85 -77.34 -39.82
CA GLN A 213 8.49 -78.75 -39.99
C GLN A 213 8.70 -79.10 -41.46
#